data_AF-A0A8T6WVD0-F1
#
_entry.id   AF-A0A8T6WVD0-F1
#
_cell.length_a   1.000
_cell.length_b   1.000
_cell.length_c   1.000
_cell.angle_alpha   90.00
_cell.angle_beta   90.00
_cell.angle_gamma   90.00
#
_symmetry.space_group_name_H-M   'P 1'
#
loop_
_entity.id
_entity.type
_entity.pdbx_description
1 polymer ?
#
loop_
_entity_poly.entity_id
_entity_poly.type
_entity_poly.pdbx_seq_one_letter_code
_entity_poly.pdbx_strand_id
1 'polypeptide(L)' 'MPHVVLKGKVYAQNIFDNLNPLFIRNKDLILKTSKTYIDREKKSILIESLAIEKKNKTDFLAMISEREDGVVVRIYP' A
#
# COMPACT_ATOMS: atom_id res chain seq x y z
N MET A 1 -1.85 -9.60 -11.65
CA MET A 1 -1.91 -8.50 -10.68
C MET A 1 -0.86 -8.75 -9.59
N PRO A 2 0.16 -7.90 -9.47
CA PRO A 2 1.24 -8.09 -8.50
C PRO A 2 0.73 -8.07 -7.06
N HIS A 3 1.21 -9.00 -6.24
CA HIS A 3 0.87 -9.07 -4.82
C HIS A 3 1.98 -9.70 -3.99
N VAL A 4 1.98 -9.39 -2.69
CA VAL A 4 2.90 -9.93 -1.68
C VAL A 4 2.07 -10.42 -0.50
N VAL A 5 2.42 -11.58 0.06
CA VAL A 5 1.78 -12.12 1.27
C VAL A 5 2.76 -12.04 2.42
N LEU A 6 2.34 -11.44 3.52
CA LEU A 6 3.08 -11.37 4.77
C LEU A 6 2.38 -12.25 5.80
N LYS A 7 3.11 -13.22 6.34
CA LYS A 7 2.60 -14.13 7.38
C LYS A 7 2.80 -13.52 8.76
N GLY A 8 1.90 -13.85 9.68
CA GLY A 8 1.96 -13.42 11.08
C GLY A 8 0.70 -12.68 11.48
N LYS A 9 0.31 -12.78 12.75
CA LYS A 9 -0.94 -12.22 13.25
C LYS A 9 -0.84 -10.70 13.34
N VAL A 10 -1.40 -10.01 12.34
CA VAL A 10 -1.42 -8.54 12.25
C VAL A 10 -2.84 -8.10 11.90
N TYR A 11 -3.31 -7.05 12.57
CA TYR A 11 -4.59 -6.42 12.27
C TYR A 11 -4.39 -5.21 11.37
N ALA A 12 -5.24 -5.03 10.36
CA ALA A 12 -5.20 -3.90 9.43
C ALA A 12 -5.38 -2.57 10.16
N GLN A 13 -6.21 -2.50 11.21
CA GLN A 13 -6.30 -1.29 12.04
C GLN A 13 -4.92 -0.89 12.60
N ASN A 14 -4.16 -1.83 13.14
CA ASN A 14 -2.83 -1.55 13.69
C ASN A 14 -1.86 -1.09 12.60
N ILE A 15 -1.96 -1.65 11.39
CA ILE A 15 -1.16 -1.18 10.25
C ILE A 15 -1.54 0.25 9.91
N PHE A 16 -2.83 0.56 9.78
CA PHE A 16 -3.33 1.88 9.43
C PHE A 16 -2.86 2.95 10.42
N ASP A 17 -2.98 2.68 11.72
CA ASP A 17 -2.59 3.61 12.79
C ASP A 17 -1.08 3.90 12.82
N ASN A 18 -0.26 2.99 12.28
CA ASN A 18 1.20 3.11 12.24
C ASN A 18 1.73 3.41 10.83
N LEU A 19 0.86 3.54 9.83
CA LEU A 19 1.26 3.72 8.43
C LEU A 19 1.71 5.17 8.23
N ASN A 20 3.01 5.36 8.04
CA ASN A 20 3.56 6.67 7.69
C ASN A 20 3.50 6.88 6.17
N PRO A 21 3.17 8.11 5.70
CA PRO A 21 3.31 8.45 4.30
C PRO A 21 4.71 8.16 3.79
N LEU A 22 4.80 7.40 2.70
CA LEU A 22 6.05 7.05 2.05
C LEU A 22 6.40 8.12 1.01
N PHE A 23 7.63 8.62 1.05
CA PHE A 23 8.21 9.42 -0.01
C PHE A 23 9.66 8.98 -0.24
N ILE A 24 9.89 8.25 -1.32
CA ILE A 24 11.21 7.79 -1.76
C ILE A 24 11.56 8.55 -3.03
N ARG A 25 12.76 9.13 -3.07
CA ARG A 25 13.30 9.78 -4.26
C ARG A 25 14.77 9.43 -4.44
N ASN A 26 15.06 8.71 -5.51
CA ASN A 26 16.41 8.41 -5.99
C ASN A 26 16.59 8.99 -7.41
N LYS A 27 17.75 8.77 -8.05
CA LYS A 27 18.10 9.37 -9.35
C LYS A 27 16.97 9.30 -10.38
N ASP A 28 16.44 8.10 -10.62
CA ASP A 28 15.46 7.84 -11.68
C ASP A 28 14.10 7.38 -11.18
N LEU A 29 13.87 7.42 -9.86
CA LEU A 29 12.67 6.91 -9.21
C LEU A 29 12.12 7.91 -8.18
N ILE A 30 10.83 8.23 -8.32
CA ILE A 30 10.03 8.83 -7.26
C ILE A 30 8.91 7.85 -6.93
N LEU A 31 8.75 7.49 -5.66
CA LEU A 31 7.60 6.78 -5.15
C LEU A 31 6.99 7.58 -4.00
N LYS A 32 5.71 7.92 -4.12
CA LYS A 32 4.97 8.66 -3.11
C LYS A 32 3.64 7.98 -2.83
N THR A 33 3.27 7.85 -1.57
CA THR A 33 1.88 7.59 -1.16
C THR A 33 1.20 8.91 -0.81
N SER A 34 -0.04 9.11 -1.22
CA SER A 34 -0.82 10.32 -0.92
C SER A 34 -1.82 10.06 0.21
N LYS A 35 -2.97 9.49 -0.12
CA LYS A 35 -4.08 9.29 0.82
C LYS A 35 -4.20 7.81 1.16
N THR A 36 -4.55 7.57 2.41
CA THR A 36 -4.78 6.24 2.95
C THR A 36 -6.20 6.19 3.49
N TYR A 37 -6.94 5.14 3.14
CA TYR A 37 -8.31 4.89 3.57
C TYR A 37 -8.39 3.51 4.19
N ILE A 38 -9.24 3.35 5.21
CA ILE A 38 -9.56 2.04 5.78
C ILE A 38 -11.04 1.76 5.57
N ASP A 39 -11.38 0.51 5.27
CA ASP A 39 -12.78 0.10 5.17
C ASP A 39 -13.50 0.14 6.53
N ARG A 40 -14.84 0.09 6.50
CA ARG A 40 -15.66 0.17 7.72
C ARG A 40 -15.45 -1.01 8.66
N GLU A 41 -15.16 -2.18 8.10
CA GLU A 41 -14.91 -3.41 8.85
C GLU A 41 -13.48 -3.48 9.42
N LYS A 42 -12.61 -2.53 9.06
CA LYS A 42 -11.20 -2.45 9.44
C LYS A 42 -10.42 -3.69 9.01
N LYS A 43 -10.79 -4.28 7.88
CA LYS A 43 -10.20 -5.47 7.26
C LYS A 43 -9.31 -5.14 6.07
N SER A 44 -9.43 -3.95 5.51
CA SER A 44 -8.63 -3.54 4.36
C SER A 44 -8.28 -2.06 4.37
N ILE A 45 -7.10 -1.75 3.85
CA ILE A 45 -6.54 -0.41 3.70
C ILE A 45 -6.30 -0.19 2.21
N LEU A 46 -6.73 0.95 1.68
CA LEU A 46 -6.45 1.42 0.34
C LEU A 46 -5.52 2.62 0.39
N ILE A 47 -4.44 2.59 -0.40
CA ILE A 47 -3.42 3.61 -0.45
C ILE A 47 -3.31 4.12 -1.88
N GLU A 48 -3.59 5.41 -2.08
CA GLU A 48 -3.28 6.10 -3.33
C GLU A 48 -1.76 6.31 -3.44
N SER A 49 -1.19 5.93 -4.59
CA SER A 49 0.24 5.94 -4.81
C SER A 49 0.60 6.49 -6.19
N LEU A 50 1.79 7.09 -6.28
CA LEU A 50 2.37 7.62 -7.49
C LEU A 50 3.80 7.09 -7.61
N ALA A 51 4.09 6.42 -8.72
CA ALA A 51 5.43 6.10 -9.16
C ALA A 51 5.81 6.98 -10.37
N ILE A 52 7.02 7.52 -10.36
CA ILE A 52 7.65 8.13 -11.53
C ILE A 52 8.98 7.43 -11.75
N GLU A 53 9.11 6.70 -12.84
CA GLU A 53 10.35 6.02 -13.21
C GLU A 53 10.73 6.36 -14.66
N LYS A 54 11.95 6.85 -14.88
CA LYS A 54 12.49 7.13 -16.24
C LYS A 54 11.53 7.95 -17.13
N LYS A 55 10.88 8.97 -16.55
CA LYS A 55 9.85 9.85 -17.15
C LYS A 55 8.45 9.24 -17.33
N ASN A 56 8.24 7.97 -16.97
CA ASN A 56 6.90 7.37 -16.94
C ASN A 56 6.25 7.66 -15.59
N LYS A 57 5.11 8.35 -15.61
CA LYS A 57 4.27 8.61 -14.44
C LYS A 57 3.17 7.54 -14.40
N THR A 58 3.02 6.87 -13.27
CA THR A 58 1.97 5.88 -13.04
C THR A 58 1.35 6.13 -11.66
N ASP A 59 0.09 6.54 -11.67
CA ASP A 59 -0.74 6.51 -10.47
C ASP A 59 -1.28 5.08 -10.32
N PHE A 60 -1.32 4.57 -9.09
CA PHE A 60 -1.79 3.21 -8.81
C PHE A 60 -2.36 3.14 -7.40
N LEU A 61 -3.15 2.10 -7.12
CA LEU A 61 -3.67 1.83 -5.77
C LEU A 61 -2.94 0.64 -5.18
N ALA A 62 -2.49 0.76 -3.93
CA ALA A 62 -2.04 -0.37 -3.14
C ALA A 62 -3.12 -0.71 -2.10
N MET A 63 -3.53 -1.97 -2.05
CA MET A 63 -4.47 -2.46 -1.05
C MET A 63 -3.79 -3.44 -0.11
N ILE A 64 -3.93 -3.22 1.19
CA ILE A 64 -3.54 -4.16 2.24
C ILE A 64 -4.82 -4.80 2.75
N SER A 65 -4.93 -6.12 2.72
CA SER A 65 -6.11 -6.84 3.24
C SER A 65 -5.71 -7.88 4.27
N GLU A 66 -6.45 -7.97 5.36
CA GLU A 66 -6.32 -9.05 6.32
C GLU A 66 -6.62 -10.42 5.68
N ARG A 67 -5.96 -11.43 6.22
CA ARG A 67 -6.18 -12.85 5.98
C ARG A 67 -6.08 -13.58 7.32
N GLU A 68 -6.57 -14.81 7.35
CA GLU A 68 -6.50 -15.64 8.56
C GLU A 68 -5.05 -15.84 9.06
N ASP A 69 -4.08 -15.91 8.15
CA ASP A 69 -2.67 -16.16 8.44
C ASP A 69 -1.75 -14.93 8.32
N GLY A 70 -2.33 -13.74 8.10
CA GLY A 70 -1.60 -12.48 8.06
C GLY A 70 -2.23 -11.42 7.16
N VAL A 71 -1.47 -10.85 6.23
CA VAL A 71 -1.97 -9.82 5.32
C VAL A 71 -1.48 -10.04 3.89
N VAL A 72 -2.24 -9.53 2.93
CA VAL A 72 -1.86 -9.49 1.52
C VAL A 72 -1.83 -8.04 1.04
N VAL A 73 -0.74 -7.68 0.37
CA VAL A 73 -0.59 -6.39 -0.31
C VAL A 73 -0.79 -6.62 -1.80
N ARG A 74 -1.64 -5.82 -2.42
CA ARG A 74 -2.04 -5.92 -3.83
C ARG A 74 -1.86 -4.58 -4.54
N ILE A 75 -1.35 -4.60 -5.77
CA ILE A 75 -1.19 -3.40 -6.60
C ILE A 75 -2.21 -3.42 -7.74
N TYR A 76 -3.03 -2.37 -7.81
CA TYR A 76 -3.99 -2.11 -8.88
C TYR A 76 -3.47 -0.97 -9.77
N PRO A 77 -3.38 -1.17 -11.09
CA PRO A 77 -3.03 -0.10 -12.03
C PRO A 77 -4.11 0.98 -12.12
#